data_AF-A0A957V2D4-F1
#
_entry.id   AF-A0A957V2D4-F1
#
_cell.length_a   1.000
_cell.length_b   1.000
_cell.length_c   1.000
_cell.angle_alpha   90.00
_cell.angle_beta   90.00
_cell.angle_gamma   90.00
#
_symmetry.space_group_name_H-M   'P 1'
#
loop_
_entity.id
_entity.type
_entity.pdbx_description
1 polymer ?
#
loop_
_entity_poly.entity_id
_entity_poly.type
_entity_poly.pdbx_seq_one_letter_code
_entity_poly.pdbx_strand_id
1 'polypeptide(L)'
;HPYELYGLTKPDLQVAIDTWRYGDYTADQLSHVSWHQQAIFCARMGLTEDAARYTLLKLADSGRRFPAFWGPGHDWTPDHNWGGSGMIGLQEMLMQCFGRQILLLPAWPAGWDVEFKLHAHDITVVEGRYVAGKLEYTVTPPERAADVVVMHTQLSEQTQ
;
A
#
# COMPACT_ATOMS: atom_id res chain seq x y z
N HIS A 1 -11.16 1.32 3.99
CA HIS A 1 -11.67 -0.07 3.97
C HIS A 1 -12.59 -0.23 5.17
N PRO A 2 -13.87 -0.63 5.06
CA PRO A 2 -14.37 -1.77 4.26
C PRO A 2 -15.22 -1.42 3.03
N TYR A 3 -15.71 -0.18 2.89
CA TYR A 3 -16.75 0.15 1.91
C TYR A 3 -16.25 0.79 0.60
N GLU A 4 -14.93 0.89 0.43
CA GLU A 4 -14.27 1.56 -0.71
C GLU A 4 -14.89 2.91 -1.11
N LEU A 5 -15.48 3.68 -0.19
CA LEU A 5 -16.17 4.93 -0.56
C LEU A 5 -15.24 5.95 -1.21
N TYR A 6 -13.97 5.96 -0.79
CA TYR A 6 -12.89 6.79 -1.34
C TYR A 6 -11.76 5.92 -1.89
N GLY A 7 -11.02 6.45 -2.86
CA GLY A 7 -9.88 5.79 -3.48
C GLY A 7 -9.32 6.59 -4.66
N LEU A 8 -8.17 6.17 -5.19
CA LEU A 8 -7.40 6.89 -6.21
C LEU A 8 -8.18 7.20 -7.49
N THR A 9 -9.20 6.41 -7.81
CA THR A 9 -10.03 6.59 -9.01
C THR A 9 -11.48 6.96 -8.70
N LYS A 10 -11.75 7.38 -7.46
CA LYS A 10 -13.09 7.75 -7.00
C LYS A 10 -13.20 9.27 -6.78
N PRO A 11 -14.41 9.85 -6.94
CA PRO A 11 -14.64 11.23 -6.54
C PRO A 11 -14.34 11.42 -5.05
N ASP A 12 -14.09 12.66 -4.65
CA ASP A 12 -13.93 13.08 -3.25
C ASP A 12 -12.74 12.47 -2.49
N LEU A 13 -11.74 11.90 -3.19
CA LEU A 13 -10.48 11.46 -2.55
C LEU A 13 -9.87 12.56 -1.66
N GLN A 14 -9.97 13.82 -2.09
CA GLN A 14 -9.45 14.95 -1.33
C GLN A 14 -10.07 15.07 0.05
N VAL A 15 -11.35 14.72 0.22
CA VAL A 15 -12.01 14.71 1.54
C VAL A 15 -11.33 13.73 2.49
N ALA A 16 -10.97 12.54 2.00
CA ALA A 16 -10.25 11.55 2.80
C ALA A 16 -8.83 12.03 3.16
N ILE A 17 -8.12 12.64 2.20
CA ILE A 17 -6.79 13.22 2.42
C ILE A 17 -6.84 14.35 3.45
N ASP A 18 -7.81 15.26 3.33
CA ASP A 18 -7.98 16.38 4.26
C ASP A 18 -8.37 15.89 5.65
N THR A 19 -9.24 14.88 5.74
CA THR A 19 -9.58 14.23 7.02
C THR A 19 -8.34 13.64 7.68
N TRP A 20 -7.48 12.96 6.91
CA TRP A 20 -6.21 12.41 7.40
C TRP A 20 -5.23 13.48 7.88
N ARG A 21 -5.13 14.62 7.17
CA ARG A 21 -4.17 15.69 7.48
C ARG A 21 -4.61 16.62 8.59
N TYR A 22 -5.91 16.87 8.70
CA TYR A 22 -6.47 17.91 9.57
C TYR A 22 -7.41 17.37 10.65
N GLY A 23 -7.63 16.05 10.71
CA GLY A 23 -8.38 15.42 11.77
C GLY A 23 -7.72 15.63 13.14
N ASP A 24 -8.54 15.76 14.18
CA ASP A 24 -8.09 15.91 15.57
C ASP A 24 -7.69 14.54 16.16
N TYR A 25 -6.61 13.98 15.63
CA TYR A 25 -6.11 12.67 16.04
C TYR A 25 -5.17 12.78 17.24
N THR A 26 -5.33 11.86 18.19
CA THR A 26 -4.34 11.65 19.24
C THR A 26 -3.13 10.86 18.70
N ALA A 27 -2.00 10.93 19.40
CA ALA A 27 -0.81 10.15 19.05
C ALA A 27 -1.08 8.64 19.02
N ASP A 28 -1.94 8.14 19.91
CA ASP A 28 -2.35 6.74 19.96
C ASP A 28 -3.15 6.33 18.71
N GLN A 29 -4.07 7.19 18.25
CA GLN A 29 -4.82 6.96 17.02
C GLN A 29 -3.92 6.94 15.76
N LEU A 30 -2.81 7.66 15.79
CA LEU A 30 -1.79 7.68 14.73
C LEU A 30 -0.69 6.61 14.91
N SER A 31 -0.79 5.75 15.93
CA SER A 31 0.17 4.69 16.22
C SER A 31 0.19 3.63 15.13
N HIS A 32 1.34 2.97 14.93
CA HIS A 32 1.49 1.83 14.02
C HIS A 32 1.37 0.48 14.74
N VAL A 33 1.23 0.47 16.07
CA VAL A 33 1.25 -0.75 16.89
C VAL A 33 0.04 -1.64 16.58
N SER A 34 0.24 -2.97 16.57
CA SER A 34 -0.85 -3.96 16.55
C SER A 34 -1.79 -3.81 15.34
N TRP A 35 -3.12 -3.85 15.52
CA TRP A 35 -4.13 -3.80 14.45
C TRP A 35 -4.26 -2.47 13.69
N HIS A 36 -3.52 -1.42 14.07
CA HIS A 36 -3.67 -0.10 13.46
C HIS A 36 -3.37 -0.10 11.95
N GLN A 37 -4.13 0.68 11.15
CA GLN A 37 -4.23 0.52 9.69
C GLN A 37 -3.70 1.70 8.86
N GLN A 38 -2.89 2.59 9.44
CA GLN A 38 -2.45 3.83 8.80
C GLN A 38 -1.67 3.57 7.52
N ALA A 39 -0.83 2.52 7.48
CA ALA A 39 -0.15 2.09 6.26
C ALA A 39 -1.14 1.83 5.12
N ILE A 40 -2.21 1.09 5.40
CA ILE A 40 -3.28 0.77 4.46
C ILE A 40 -3.98 2.05 4.01
N PHE A 41 -4.38 2.91 4.95
CA PHE A 41 -5.09 4.14 4.62
C PHE A 41 -4.25 5.09 3.75
N CYS A 42 -3.00 5.31 4.12
CA CYS A 42 -2.08 6.15 3.36
C CYS A 42 -1.85 5.58 1.95
N ALA A 43 -1.65 4.27 1.82
CA ALA A 43 -1.50 3.61 0.52
C ALA A 43 -2.74 3.80 -0.36
N ARG A 44 -3.95 3.57 0.18
CA ARG A 44 -5.23 3.76 -0.53
C ARG A 44 -5.48 5.20 -0.97
N MET A 45 -4.84 6.17 -0.32
CA MET A 45 -4.93 7.59 -0.66
C MET A 45 -3.79 8.08 -1.56
N GLY A 46 -2.81 7.23 -1.89
CA GLY A 46 -1.62 7.64 -2.65
C GLY A 46 -0.64 8.51 -1.86
N LEU A 47 -0.73 8.52 -0.52
CA LEU A 47 0.21 9.25 0.34
C LEU A 47 1.50 8.43 0.50
N THR A 48 2.29 8.34 -0.58
CA THR A 48 3.44 7.44 -0.73
C THR A 48 4.44 7.52 0.42
N GLU A 49 4.81 8.73 0.85
CA GLU A 49 5.80 8.93 1.92
C GLU A 49 5.30 8.40 3.27
N ASP A 50 4.06 8.72 3.64
CA ASP A 50 3.43 8.23 4.87
C ASP A 50 3.19 6.71 4.82
N ALA A 51 2.73 6.20 3.68
CA ALA A 51 2.52 4.77 3.48
C ALA A 51 3.83 3.99 3.67
N ALA A 52 4.92 4.47 3.06
CA ALA A 52 6.25 3.88 3.23
C ALA A 52 6.72 3.94 4.68
N ARG A 53 6.59 5.11 5.33
CA ARG A 53 6.96 5.29 6.74
C ARG A 53 6.23 4.31 7.65
N TYR A 54 4.91 4.21 7.53
CA TYR A 54 4.11 3.30 8.37
C TYR A 54 4.41 1.84 8.06
N THR A 55 4.60 1.47 6.79
CA THR A 55 4.96 0.10 6.41
C THR A 55 6.33 -0.30 6.98
N LEU A 56 7.33 0.59 6.93
CA LEU A 56 8.63 0.35 7.56
C LEU A 56 8.51 0.15 9.07
N LEU A 57 7.71 0.98 9.76
CA LEU A 57 7.46 0.81 11.20
C LEU A 57 6.74 -0.51 11.51
N LYS A 58 5.77 -0.91 10.68
CA LYS A 58 5.05 -2.18 10.82
C LYS A 58 5.96 -3.39 10.65
N LEU A 59 6.93 -3.33 9.76
CA LEU A 59 7.78 -4.46 9.41
C LEU A 59 9.19 -4.38 10.05
N ALA A 60 9.42 -3.41 10.93
CA ALA A 60 10.67 -3.25 11.66
C ALA A 60 10.97 -4.44 12.57
N ASP A 61 12.25 -4.64 12.93
CA ASP A 61 12.65 -5.68 13.87
C ASP A 61 11.98 -5.51 15.24
N SER A 62 11.40 -6.58 15.78
CA SER A 62 10.72 -6.56 17.09
C SER A 62 11.65 -6.56 18.31
N GLY A 63 12.96 -6.64 18.13
CA GLY A 63 13.96 -6.76 19.19
C GLY A 63 13.97 -8.13 19.88
N ARG A 64 13.28 -9.12 19.33
CA ARG A 64 13.09 -10.45 19.92
C ARG A 64 13.88 -11.50 19.14
N ARG A 65 13.95 -12.72 19.70
CA ARG A 65 14.62 -13.87 19.07
C ARG A 65 14.14 -14.12 17.62
N PHE A 66 12.86 -13.93 17.37
CA PHE A 66 12.29 -13.96 16.03
C PHE A 66 11.87 -12.52 15.65
N PRO A 67 12.51 -11.91 14.64
CA PRO A 67 12.27 -10.51 14.27
C PRO A 67 10.80 -10.15 14.01
N ALA A 68 10.04 -11.08 13.44
CA ALA A 68 8.62 -10.93 13.14
C ALA A 68 7.67 -11.28 14.31
N PHE A 69 8.18 -11.57 15.52
CA PHE A 69 7.33 -11.81 16.69
C PHE A 69 6.99 -10.48 17.38
N TRP A 70 6.29 -9.60 16.68
CA TRP A 70 5.89 -8.29 17.19
C TRP A 70 5.00 -8.35 18.44
N GLY A 71 4.90 -7.19 19.10
CA GLY A 71 4.10 -6.99 20.30
C GLY A 71 4.88 -7.11 21.62
N PRO A 72 4.19 -7.14 22.78
CA PRO A 72 2.73 -7.02 22.89
C PRO A 72 2.28 -5.63 22.42
N GLY A 73 1.14 -5.60 21.74
CA GLY A 73 0.45 -4.38 21.37
C GLY A 73 -0.88 -4.35 22.12
N HIS A 74 -1.97 -4.44 21.38
CA HIS A 74 -3.28 -4.73 21.98
C HIS A 74 -3.49 -6.23 22.23
N ASP A 75 -2.69 -7.08 21.57
CA ASP A 75 -2.63 -8.53 21.75
C ASP A 75 -1.31 -8.99 22.40
N TRP A 76 -1.20 -10.31 22.62
CA TRP A 76 0.02 -10.96 23.13
C TRP A 76 1.11 -11.12 22.05
N THR A 77 2.31 -11.53 22.45
CA THR A 77 3.41 -11.85 21.53
C THR A 77 3.38 -13.34 21.12
N PRO A 78 3.43 -13.69 19.81
CA PRO A 78 3.47 -12.78 18.65
C PRO A 78 2.09 -12.19 18.32
N ASP A 79 2.06 -10.89 18.06
CA ASP A 79 0.87 -10.17 17.59
C ASP A 79 0.75 -10.34 16.07
N HIS A 80 -0.19 -11.20 15.64
CA HIS A 80 -0.42 -11.46 14.22
C HIS A 80 -1.15 -10.33 13.50
N ASN A 81 -1.90 -9.49 14.22
CA ASN A 81 -2.61 -8.35 13.65
C ASN A 81 -1.62 -7.27 13.20
N TRP A 82 -0.50 -7.14 13.93
CA TRP A 82 0.62 -6.30 13.54
C TRP A 82 1.16 -6.66 12.16
N GLY A 83 1.59 -7.91 11.98
CA GLY A 83 2.14 -8.38 10.71
C GLY A 83 1.10 -8.36 9.59
N GLY A 84 -0.14 -8.77 9.89
CA GLY A 84 -1.24 -8.79 8.91
C GLY A 84 -1.54 -7.41 8.34
N SER A 85 -1.71 -6.39 9.20
CA SER A 85 -1.94 -5.02 8.75
C SER A 85 -0.74 -4.43 7.99
N GLY A 86 0.49 -4.76 8.38
CA GLY A 86 1.70 -4.40 7.65
C GLY A 86 1.75 -4.99 6.24
N MET A 87 1.44 -6.28 6.10
CA MET A 87 1.43 -6.98 4.81
C MET A 87 0.33 -6.47 3.86
N ILE A 88 -0.84 -6.10 4.39
CA ILE A 88 -1.89 -5.46 3.58
C ILE A 88 -1.41 -4.08 3.13
N GLY A 89 -0.84 -3.26 4.03
CA GLY A 89 -0.31 -1.94 3.67
C GLY A 89 0.73 -1.99 2.56
N LEU A 90 1.69 -2.92 2.67
CA LEU A 90 2.72 -3.14 1.65
C LEU A 90 2.12 -3.54 0.28
N GLN A 91 1.13 -4.44 0.28
CA GLN A 91 0.46 -4.86 -0.96
C GLN A 91 -0.35 -3.71 -1.57
N GLU A 92 -1.09 -2.96 -0.78
CA GLU A 92 -1.87 -1.80 -1.25
C GLU A 92 -0.98 -0.67 -1.78
N MET A 93 0.28 -0.54 -1.31
CA MET A 93 1.24 0.38 -1.92
C MET A 93 1.62 -0.04 -3.35
N LEU A 94 1.65 -1.35 -3.60
CA LEU A 94 2.18 -1.93 -4.84
C LEU A 94 1.09 -2.20 -5.89
N MET A 95 -0.07 -2.71 -5.48
CA MET A 95 -1.18 -3.00 -6.36
C MET A 95 -2.53 -2.77 -5.66
N GLN A 96 -3.43 -2.05 -6.32
CA GLN A 96 -4.80 -1.84 -5.84
C GLN A 96 -5.79 -2.28 -6.90
N CYS A 97 -6.90 -2.89 -6.48
CA CYS A 97 -8.00 -3.23 -7.37
C CYS A 97 -9.21 -2.36 -7.07
N PHE A 98 -9.81 -1.76 -8.11
CA PHE A 98 -11.06 -1.00 -8.02
C PHE A 98 -12.03 -1.51 -9.09
N GLY A 99 -13.02 -2.30 -8.68
CA GLY A 99 -13.84 -3.05 -9.63
C GLY A 99 -12.95 -3.94 -10.51
N ARG A 100 -12.94 -3.67 -11.82
CA ARG A 100 -12.08 -4.36 -12.80
C ARG A 100 -10.67 -3.79 -12.92
N GLN A 101 -10.48 -2.52 -12.55
CA GLN A 101 -9.22 -1.81 -12.75
C GLN A 101 -8.14 -2.31 -11.79
N ILE A 102 -6.93 -2.45 -12.30
CA ILE A 102 -5.75 -2.89 -11.56
C ILE A 102 -4.72 -1.77 -11.59
N LEU A 103 -4.54 -1.07 -10.47
CA LEU A 103 -3.54 -0.01 -10.35
C LEU A 103 -2.21 -0.61 -9.92
N LEU A 104 -1.13 -0.34 -10.66
CA LEU A 104 0.24 -0.71 -10.28
C LEU A 104 1.03 0.50 -9.78
N LEU A 105 1.83 0.26 -8.75
CA LEU A 105 2.62 1.25 -8.03
C LEU A 105 1.81 2.48 -7.54
N PRO A 106 0.57 2.32 -7.01
CA PRO A 106 -0.27 3.46 -6.64
C PRO A 106 0.29 4.32 -5.50
N ALA A 107 1.11 3.75 -4.62
CA ALA A 107 1.78 4.49 -3.54
C ALA A 107 3.19 3.92 -3.29
N TRP A 108 3.88 3.50 -4.37
CA TRP A 108 5.19 2.86 -4.27
C TRP A 108 6.32 3.89 -4.36
N PRO A 109 7.27 3.94 -3.42
CA PRO A 109 8.41 4.85 -3.52
C PRO A 109 9.28 4.56 -4.75
N ALA A 110 9.56 5.58 -5.56
CA ALA A 110 10.31 5.43 -6.82
C ALA A 110 11.73 4.84 -6.65
N GLY A 111 12.31 4.96 -5.45
CA GLY A 111 13.64 4.41 -5.14
C GLY A 111 13.62 2.97 -4.60
N TRP A 112 12.47 2.32 -4.48
CA TRP A 112 12.37 0.96 -3.94
C TRP A 112 12.32 -0.07 -5.05
N ASP A 113 13.36 -0.90 -5.10
CA ASP A 113 13.37 -2.08 -5.97
C ASP A 113 12.43 -3.17 -5.42
N VAL A 114 11.71 -3.84 -6.31
CA VAL A 114 10.79 -4.92 -5.94
C VAL A 114 10.59 -5.91 -7.08
N GLU A 115 10.44 -7.18 -6.71
CA GLU A 115 9.91 -8.25 -7.54
C GLU A 115 8.66 -8.80 -6.83
N PHE A 116 7.57 -8.97 -7.57
CA PHE A 116 6.29 -9.31 -6.97
C PHE A 116 5.45 -10.21 -7.87
N LYS A 117 4.56 -10.94 -7.21
CA LYS A 117 3.48 -11.71 -7.83
C LYS A 117 2.25 -11.60 -6.95
N LEU A 118 1.24 -10.87 -7.41
CA LEU A 118 0.05 -10.57 -6.63
C LEU A 118 -1.23 -10.98 -7.37
N HIS A 119 -2.23 -11.35 -6.58
CA HIS A 119 -3.57 -11.66 -7.09
C HIS A 119 -4.42 -10.39 -7.17
N ALA A 120 -5.04 -10.19 -8.32
CA ALA A 120 -6.09 -9.21 -8.56
C ALA A 120 -7.47 -9.90 -8.65
N HIS A 121 -8.54 -9.11 -8.70
CA HIS A 121 -9.91 -9.63 -8.90
C HIS A 121 -10.04 -10.44 -10.20
N ASP A 122 -11.11 -11.25 -10.28
CA ASP A 122 -11.44 -12.13 -11.41
C ASP A 122 -10.28 -13.07 -11.82
N ILE A 123 -9.73 -13.78 -10.83
CA ILE A 123 -8.70 -14.84 -11.01
C ILE A 123 -7.52 -14.34 -11.86
N THR A 124 -7.03 -13.15 -11.52
CA THR A 124 -5.95 -12.51 -12.27
C THR A 124 -4.70 -12.45 -11.43
N VAL A 125 -3.55 -12.68 -12.05
CA VAL A 125 -2.24 -12.58 -11.42
C VAL A 125 -1.44 -11.56 -12.18
N VAL A 126 -0.85 -10.60 -11.45
CA VAL A 126 0.15 -9.70 -11.97
C VAL A 126 1.49 -10.10 -11.38
N GLU A 127 2.44 -10.42 -12.26
CA GLU A 127 3.82 -10.74 -11.91
C GLU A 127 4.72 -9.68 -12.53
N GLY A 128 5.57 -9.05 -11.75
CA GLY A 128 6.36 -7.93 -12.22
C GLY A 128 7.56 -7.60 -11.37
N ARG A 129 8.39 -6.72 -11.90
CA ARG A 129 9.63 -6.25 -11.31
C ARG A 129 9.77 -4.76 -11.59
N TYR A 130 9.95 -3.98 -10.55
CA TYR A 130 10.30 -2.56 -10.62
C TYR A 130 11.70 -2.38 -10.05
N VAL A 131 12.67 -2.08 -10.91
CA VAL A 131 14.07 -1.94 -10.50
C VAL A 131 14.69 -0.74 -11.21
N ALA A 132 15.43 0.08 -10.46
CA ALA A 132 16.10 1.27 -10.98
C ALA A 132 15.14 2.18 -11.78
N GLY A 133 13.91 2.35 -11.29
CA GLY A 133 12.91 3.20 -11.91
C GLY A 133 12.16 2.60 -13.10
N LYS A 134 12.45 1.36 -13.50
CA LYS A 134 11.82 0.69 -14.65
C LYS A 134 10.91 -0.44 -14.21
N LEU A 135 9.66 -0.41 -14.66
CA LEU A 135 8.67 -1.48 -14.44
C LEU A 135 8.61 -2.43 -15.64
N GLU A 136 8.69 -3.72 -15.37
CA GLU A 136 8.42 -4.82 -16.31
C GLU A 136 7.40 -5.74 -15.66
N TYR A 137 6.31 -6.10 -16.35
CA TYR A 137 5.28 -6.97 -15.77
C TYR A 137 4.55 -7.79 -16.83
N THR A 138 3.91 -8.85 -16.35
CA THR A 138 3.01 -9.72 -17.11
C THR A 138 1.71 -9.89 -16.35
N VAL A 139 0.63 -10.10 -17.09
CA VAL A 139 -0.70 -10.33 -16.52
C VAL A 139 -1.23 -11.66 -17.03
N THR A 140 -1.74 -12.48 -16.11
CA THR A 140 -2.41 -13.74 -16.43
C THR A 140 -3.85 -13.67 -15.91
N PRO A 141 -4.87 -13.81 -16.77
CA PRO A 141 -4.77 -14.07 -18.21
C PRO A 141 -4.45 -12.77 -19.02
N PRO A 142 -3.82 -12.86 -20.21
CA PRO A 142 -3.28 -11.70 -20.92
C PRO A 142 -4.30 -10.61 -21.29
N GLU A 143 -5.57 -10.98 -21.51
CA GLU A 143 -6.65 -10.04 -21.82
C GLU A 143 -6.91 -9.03 -20.70
N ARG A 144 -6.57 -9.39 -19.45
CA ARG A 144 -6.67 -8.49 -18.29
C ARG A 144 -5.60 -7.42 -18.27
N ALA A 145 -4.57 -7.49 -19.13
CA ALA A 145 -3.58 -6.43 -19.26
C ALA A 145 -4.22 -5.08 -19.64
N ALA A 146 -5.36 -5.10 -20.35
CA ALA A 146 -6.11 -3.89 -20.68
C ALA A 146 -6.74 -3.18 -19.45
N ASP A 147 -6.88 -3.88 -18.33
CA ASP A 147 -7.42 -3.33 -17.09
C ASP A 147 -6.32 -2.70 -16.19
N VAL A 148 -5.05 -2.84 -16.57
CA VAL A 148 -3.91 -2.33 -15.78
C VAL A 148 -3.65 -0.85 -16.06
N VAL A 149 -3.51 -0.07 -14.99
CA VAL A 149 -3.07 1.34 -15.03
C VAL A 149 -1.84 1.49 -14.13
N VAL A 150 -0.73 1.93 -14.71
CA VAL A 150 0.49 2.23 -13.94
C VAL A 150 0.41 3.66 -13.43
N MET A 151 0.38 3.84 -12.10
CA MET A 151 0.19 5.15 -11.48
C MET A 151 1.49 5.96 -11.43
N HIS A 152 2.65 5.31 -11.36
CA HIS A 152 3.95 5.96 -11.40
C HIS A 152 4.60 5.88 -12.80
N THR A 153 4.44 6.96 -13.55
CA THR A 153 5.58 7.54 -14.30
C THR A 153 5.81 8.90 -13.67
N GLN A 154 7.05 9.28 -13.37
CA GLN A 154 7.34 10.67 -13.07
C GLN A 154 6.75 11.52 -14.21
N LEU A 155 5.95 12.52 -13.87
CA LEU A 155 5.72 13.65 -14.77
C LEU A 155 7.09 14.28 -14.97
N SER A 156 7.81 13.92 -16.05
CA SER A 156 8.89 14.77 -16.52
C SER A 156 8.22 16.10 -16.85
N GLU A 157 8.55 17.15 -16.10
CA GLU A 157 8.22 18.51 -16.51
C GLU A 157 8.67 18.65 -17.97
N GLN A 158 7.70 18.82 -18.88
CA GLN A 158 8.02 19.22 -20.23
C GLN A 158 8.61 20.61 -20.15
N THR A 159 9.86 20.69 -20.62
CA THR A 159 10.61 21.91 -20.88
C THR A 159 9.72 23.06 -21.36
N GLN A 160 9.86 24.21 -20.71
CA GLN A 160 9.62 25.50 -21.34
C GLN A 160 10.88 26.36 -21.25
#